data_AF-A0A177Y5K5-F1
#
_entry.id   AF-A0A177Y5K5-F1
#
_cell.length_a   1.000
_cell.length_b   1.000
_cell.length_c   1.000
_cell.angle_alpha   90.00
_cell.angle_beta   90.00
_cell.angle_gamma   90.00
#
_symmetry.space_group_name_H-M   'P 1'
#
loop_
_entity.id
_entity.type
_entity.pdbx_description
1 polymer ?
#
loop_
_entity_poly.entity_id
_entity_poly.type
_entity_poly.pdbx_seq_one_letter_code
_entity_poly.pdbx_strand_id
1 'polypeptide(L)'
;MSHLEKNICAYGLMNDQLVHIEQVESGLACECSCIGCGDKLVAKKGEVKQHHFAHHTMDSNECSESVLHKICKHIVEREKRILSPELTVFCHQLDLAGIEHAKHETQAPELLMFSEIILEQSEREFIPDVTGLIDHQQKVFIEIVVTNDVSEEKLEKVKRLGVPMMAIYVSELDLMEPLESLTASVIEQAPRQWIYHPIIEQLEARLQNELEFEISIINERMRFAVLEEQEASNQNTRIALKQNQMLLLGYNSAHGYSRKKARNFDFSMLHVTNPIRSNSTANYTVRANGGYEVQSLYFDEVLLPQLAEMNFPCIVDLSVKAAFISGRPATVVDAITTA
;
A
#
# COMPACT_ATOMS: atom_id res chain seq x y z
N MET A 1 -34.09 32.79 0.72
CA MET A 1 -35.30 32.80 -0.12
C MET A 1 -36.18 31.66 0.33
N SER A 2 -37.49 31.90 0.40
CA SER A 2 -38.49 31.09 1.11
C SER A 2 -38.61 29.66 0.60
N HIS A 3 -38.69 28.70 1.53
CA HIS A 3 -38.91 27.26 1.31
C HIS A 3 -40.24 26.88 0.60
N LEU A 4 -40.99 27.85 0.04
CA LEU A 4 -42.32 27.64 -0.55
C LEU A 4 -42.36 27.59 -2.09
N GLU A 5 -41.24 27.85 -2.78
CA GLU A 5 -41.19 27.88 -4.26
C GLU A 5 -40.72 26.56 -4.90
N LYS A 6 -40.46 25.51 -4.12
CA LYS A 6 -39.88 24.23 -4.59
C LYS A 6 -40.87 23.22 -5.23
N ASN A 7 -42.13 23.60 -5.48
CA ASN A 7 -43.14 22.71 -6.08
C ASN A 7 -43.49 23.08 -7.53
N ILE A 8 -42.58 23.75 -8.22
CA ILE A 8 -42.76 24.21 -9.60
C ILE A 8 -41.99 23.23 -10.51
N CYS A 9 -42.71 22.53 -11.40
CA CYS A 9 -42.14 21.58 -12.36
C CYS A 9 -42.51 22.00 -13.79
N ALA A 10 -41.55 22.06 -14.70
CA ALA A 10 -41.80 22.37 -16.10
C ALA A 10 -42.11 21.14 -16.97
N TYR A 11 -42.17 19.94 -16.37
CA TYR A 11 -42.32 18.67 -17.08
C TYR A 11 -43.62 17.93 -16.74
N GLY A 12 -44.18 17.28 -17.75
CA GLY A 12 -45.32 16.37 -17.64
C GLY A 12 -45.24 15.26 -18.68
N LEU A 13 -46.09 14.25 -18.55
CA LEU A 13 -46.24 13.18 -19.55
C LEU A 13 -47.44 13.47 -20.45
N MET A 14 -47.23 13.44 -21.76
CA MET A 14 -48.29 13.49 -22.77
C MET A 14 -48.14 12.27 -23.68
N ASN A 15 -49.11 11.36 -23.68
CA ASN A 15 -49.03 10.07 -24.38
C ASN A 15 -47.76 9.28 -24.04
N ASP A 16 -47.43 9.17 -22.75
CA ASP A 16 -46.22 8.54 -22.20
C ASP A 16 -44.88 9.17 -22.63
N GLN A 17 -44.92 10.33 -23.30
CA GLN A 17 -43.73 11.10 -23.64
C GLN A 17 -43.53 12.27 -22.68
N LEU A 18 -42.30 12.41 -22.18
CA LEU A 18 -41.92 13.55 -21.36
C LEU A 18 -41.88 14.83 -22.21
N VAL A 19 -42.73 15.79 -21.88
CA VAL A 19 -42.87 17.07 -22.59
C VAL A 19 -42.58 18.24 -21.66
N HIS A 20 -41.97 19.28 -22.23
CA HIS A 20 -41.75 20.55 -21.53
C HIS A 20 -42.99 21.43 -21.63
N ILE A 21 -43.29 22.20 -20.59
CA ILE A 21 -44.51 23.03 -20.54
C ILE A 21 -44.63 23.98 -21.72
N GLU A 22 -43.52 24.47 -22.26
CA GLU A 22 -43.55 25.36 -23.43
C GLU A 22 -44.17 24.70 -24.67
N GLN A 23 -44.11 23.38 -24.78
CA GLN A 23 -44.55 22.60 -25.94
C GLN A 23 -46.04 22.24 -25.93
N VAL A 24 -46.76 22.51 -24.84
CA VAL A 24 -48.17 22.10 -24.67
C VAL A 24 -49.13 23.29 -24.66
N GLU A 25 -50.43 23.05 -24.82
CA GLU A 25 -51.43 24.11 -24.66
C GLU A 25 -51.56 24.57 -23.20
N SER A 26 -52.06 25.78 -22.95
CA SER A 26 -52.30 26.28 -21.59
C SER A 26 -53.53 25.62 -20.94
N GLY A 27 -53.52 25.49 -19.61
CA GLY A 27 -54.64 24.95 -18.85
C GLY A 27 -54.71 23.43 -18.90
N LEU A 28 -55.93 22.87 -18.81
CA LEU A 28 -56.19 21.43 -18.89
C LEU A 28 -56.12 20.88 -20.32
N ALA A 29 -56.09 21.75 -21.32
CA ALA A 29 -55.93 21.37 -22.72
C ALA A 29 -54.53 20.84 -23.05
N CYS A 30 -53.57 20.91 -22.11
CA CYS A 30 -52.27 20.27 -22.26
C CYS A 30 -52.36 18.73 -22.29
N GLU A 31 -53.45 18.14 -21.78
CA GLU A 31 -53.66 16.69 -21.67
C GLU A 31 -52.50 15.94 -20.98
N CYS A 32 -51.75 16.64 -20.13
CA CYS A 32 -50.59 16.08 -19.45
C CYS A 32 -50.95 15.41 -18.12
N SER A 33 -50.18 14.40 -17.74
CA SER A 33 -50.22 13.78 -16.41
C SER A 33 -48.88 13.91 -15.69
N CYS A 34 -48.92 13.87 -14.36
CA CYS A 34 -47.74 13.87 -13.51
C CYS A 34 -47.03 12.51 -13.59
N ILE A 35 -45.72 12.50 -13.86
CA ILE A 35 -44.92 11.27 -13.80
C ILE A 35 -44.83 10.71 -12.37
N GLY A 36 -44.98 11.57 -11.36
CA GLY A 36 -45.07 11.27 -9.93
C GLY A 36 -46.27 10.41 -9.56
N CYS A 37 -47.45 11.03 -9.55
CA CYS A 37 -48.69 10.41 -9.05
C CYS A 37 -49.64 9.93 -10.15
N GLY A 38 -49.39 10.28 -11.42
CA GLY A 38 -50.31 9.99 -12.54
C GLY A 38 -51.47 10.97 -12.68
N ASP A 39 -51.65 11.93 -11.77
CA ASP A 39 -52.75 12.89 -11.84
C ASP A 39 -52.64 13.83 -13.03
N LYS A 40 -53.79 14.33 -13.48
CA LYS A 40 -53.86 15.36 -14.51
C LYS A 40 -53.17 16.64 -14.06
N LEU A 41 -52.35 17.19 -14.95
CA LEU A 41 -51.67 18.46 -14.78
C LEU A 41 -52.44 19.59 -15.47
N VAL A 42 -52.28 20.79 -14.94
CA VAL A 42 -52.74 22.04 -15.52
C VAL A 42 -51.50 22.85 -15.91
N ALA A 43 -51.35 23.17 -17.19
CA ALA A 43 -50.26 24.02 -17.67
C ALA A 43 -50.53 25.49 -17.31
N LYS A 44 -49.87 26.01 -16.27
CA LYS A 44 -49.98 27.43 -15.90
C LYS A 44 -48.97 28.25 -16.68
N LYS A 45 -49.47 28.95 -17.71
CA LYS A 45 -48.69 29.87 -18.55
C LYS A 45 -49.14 31.31 -18.31
N GLY A 46 -48.21 32.24 -18.23
CA GLY A 46 -48.51 33.65 -17.99
C GLY A 46 -47.26 34.52 -17.89
N GLU A 47 -47.44 35.82 -18.10
CA GLU A 47 -46.35 36.79 -18.23
C GLU A 47 -45.64 37.14 -16.90
N VAL A 48 -46.27 36.84 -15.76
CA VAL A 48 -45.81 37.29 -14.43
C VAL A 48 -45.11 36.19 -13.63
N LYS A 49 -45.54 34.94 -13.79
CA LYS A 49 -44.97 33.78 -13.09
C LYS A 49 -44.39 32.82 -14.11
N GLN A 50 -43.26 32.21 -13.78
CA GLN A 50 -42.63 31.20 -14.63
C GLN A 50 -43.63 30.09 -14.99
N HIS A 51 -43.60 29.65 -16.24
CA HIS A 51 -44.46 28.60 -16.74
C HIS A 51 -44.20 27.31 -15.98
N HIS A 52 -45.24 26.73 -15.38
CA HIS A 52 -45.13 25.45 -14.67
C HIS A 52 -46.41 24.63 -14.70
N PHE A 53 -46.26 23.33 -14.47
CA PHE A 53 -47.38 22.43 -14.24
C PHE A 53 -47.82 22.48 -12.79
N ALA A 54 -49.13 22.44 -12.58
CA ALA A 54 -49.74 22.25 -11.27
C ALA A 54 -50.72 21.07 -11.32
N HIS A 55 -50.85 20.33 -10.22
CA HIS A 55 -51.83 19.27 -10.11
C HIS A 55 -53.26 19.83 -10.17
N HIS A 56 -54.15 19.14 -10.88
CA HIS A 56 -55.54 19.55 -11.00
C HIS A 56 -56.37 19.24 -9.75
N THR A 57 -56.12 18.09 -9.12
CA THR A 57 -57.03 17.51 -8.11
C THR A 57 -56.35 17.22 -6.77
N MET A 58 -55.08 16.78 -6.77
CA MET A 58 -54.31 16.53 -5.55
C MET A 58 -53.44 17.73 -5.17
N ASP A 59 -53.15 17.86 -3.87
CA ASP A 59 -52.09 18.75 -3.40
C ASP A 59 -50.72 18.15 -3.77
N SER A 60 -49.79 18.98 -4.23
CA SER A 60 -48.48 18.59 -4.79
C SER A 60 -47.57 17.74 -3.87
N ASN A 61 -47.95 17.55 -2.59
CA ASN A 61 -47.13 16.91 -1.56
C ASN A 61 -47.38 15.40 -1.40
N GLU A 62 -48.26 14.78 -2.20
CA GLU A 62 -48.62 13.35 -2.05
C GLU A 62 -47.89 12.38 -2.99
N CYS A 63 -46.89 12.83 -3.75
CA CYS A 63 -46.03 11.91 -4.51
C CYS A 63 -45.08 11.17 -3.55
N SER A 64 -45.18 9.83 -3.49
CA SER A 64 -44.33 8.96 -2.65
C SER A 64 -42.83 9.07 -2.97
N GLU A 65 -42.53 9.42 -4.22
CA GLU A 65 -41.20 9.61 -4.78
C GLU A 65 -41.15 11.00 -5.42
N SER A 66 -40.00 11.68 -5.34
CA SER A 66 -39.89 13.02 -5.91
C SER A 66 -40.04 12.99 -7.43
N VAL A 67 -40.73 13.98 -8.00
CA VAL A 67 -40.90 14.13 -9.46
C VAL A 67 -39.54 14.12 -10.17
N LEU A 68 -38.52 14.72 -9.54
CA LEU A 68 -37.15 14.73 -10.04
C LEU A 68 -36.57 13.32 -10.18
N HIS A 69 -36.74 12.47 -9.16
CA HIS A 69 -36.24 11.10 -9.18
C HIS A 69 -36.82 10.32 -10.38
N LYS A 70 -38.14 10.42 -10.59
CA LYS A 70 -38.82 9.75 -11.71
C LYS A 70 -38.45 10.29 -13.08
N ILE A 71 -38.29 11.61 -13.22
CA ILE A 71 -37.83 12.21 -14.48
C ILE A 71 -36.44 11.68 -14.83
N CYS A 72 -35.53 11.59 -13.86
CA CYS A 72 -34.19 11.05 -14.09
C CYS A 72 -34.24 9.56 -14.51
N LYS A 73 -35.07 8.73 -13.86
CA LYS A 73 -35.29 7.32 -14.27
C LYS A 73 -35.74 7.22 -15.73
N HIS A 74 -36.73 8.04 -16.10
CA HIS A 74 -37.27 8.06 -17.47
C HIS A 74 -36.26 8.55 -18.50
N ILE A 75 -35.41 9.52 -18.15
CA ILE A 75 -34.32 9.97 -19.03
C ILE A 75 -33.34 8.82 -19.29
N VAL A 76 -32.93 8.08 -18.25
CA VAL A 76 -32.02 6.92 -18.42
C VAL A 76 -32.65 5.83 -19.28
N GLU A 77 -33.93 5.51 -19.04
CA GLU A 77 -34.69 4.53 -19.84
C GLU A 77 -34.77 4.91 -21.32
N ARG A 78 -35.02 6.19 -21.62
CA ARG A 78 -35.12 6.69 -23.00
C ARG A 78 -33.77 6.71 -23.70
N GLU A 79 -32.74 7.24 -23.04
CA GLU A 79 -31.42 7.45 -23.65
C GLU A 79 -30.64 6.15 -23.81
N LYS A 80 -30.92 5.13 -22.97
CA LYS A 80 -30.23 3.83 -22.97
C LYS A 80 -28.70 3.93 -22.96
N ARG A 81 -28.18 4.96 -22.33
CA ARG A 81 -26.75 5.18 -22.15
C ARG A 81 -26.50 5.96 -20.88
N ILE A 82 -25.31 5.82 -20.31
CA ILE A 82 -24.86 6.62 -19.17
C ILE A 82 -23.35 6.68 -19.12
N LEU A 83 -22.78 7.84 -18.78
CA LEU A 83 -21.35 7.93 -18.51
C LEU A 83 -21.05 7.36 -17.13
N SER A 84 -20.18 6.37 -17.04
CA SER A 84 -19.76 5.80 -15.77
C SER A 84 -18.97 6.81 -14.93
N PRO A 85 -18.89 6.62 -13.61
CA PRO A 85 -17.90 7.31 -12.79
C PRO A 85 -16.47 6.91 -13.19
N GLU A 86 -15.52 7.79 -12.88
CA GLU A 86 -14.11 7.42 -12.77
C GLU A 86 -13.94 6.40 -11.64
N LEU A 87 -13.10 5.39 -11.85
CA LEU A 87 -12.76 4.41 -10.84
C LEU A 87 -11.29 4.56 -10.49
N THR A 88 -11.00 5.01 -9.27
CA THR A 88 -9.62 5.15 -8.79
C THR A 88 -9.39 4.27 -7.56
N VAL A 89 -8.33 3.46 -7.61
CA VAL A 89 -7.88 2.59 -6.52
C VAL A 89 -6.54 3.09 -5.99
N PHE A 90 -6.37 3.12 -4.68
CA PHE A 90 -5.15 3.54 -3.99
C PHE A 90 -4.66 2.46 -3.03
N CYS A 91 -3.36 2.25 -2.97
CA CYS A 91 -2.73 1.47 -1.91
C CYS A 91 -1.50 2.21 -1.37
N HIS A 92 -1.22 2.01 -0.09
CA HIS A 92 -0.08 2.62 0.60
C HIS A 92 0.57 1.60 1.53
N GLN A 93 1.89 1.69 1.68
CA GLN A 93 2.66 0.82 2.56
C GLN A 93 3.97 1.51 2.98
N LEU A 94 4.39 1.25 4.21
CA LEU A 94 5.63 1.77 4.78
C LEU A 94 6.80 0.83 4.46
N ASP A 95 7.97 1.39 4.20
CA ASP A 95 9.24 0.66 4.18
C ASP A 95 9.87 0.53 5.59
N LEU A 96 11.03 -0.13 5.69
CA LEU A 96 11.73 -0.32 6.98
C LEU A 96 12.27 0.99 7.59
N ALA A 97 12.41 2.05 6.79
CA ALA A 97 12.78 3.38 7.28
C ALA A 97 11.56 4.20 7.74
N GLY A 98 10.34 3.65 7.61
CA GLY A 98 9.10 4.34 7.92
C GLY A 98 8.70 5.37 6.86
N ILE A 99 9.25 5.28 5.65
CA ILE A 99 8.85 6.12 4.52
C ILE A 99 7.61 5.49 3.88
N GLU A 100 6.59 6.30 3.65
CA GLU A 100 5.35 5.88 2.98
C GLU A 100 5.52 5.88 1.47
N HIS A 101 5.14 4.75 0.86
CA HIS A 101 5.07 4.58 -0.58
C HIS A 101 3.62 4.34 -0.96
N ALA A 102 3.18 4.92 -2.07
CA ALA A 102 1.81 4.81 -2.54
C ALA A 102 1.76 4.49 -4.03
N LYS A 103 0.77 3.70 -4.42
CA LYS A 103 0.40 3.45 -5.81
C LYS A 103 -1.07 3.72 -6.01
N HIS A 104 -1.41 4.13 -7.21
CA HIS A 104 -2.81 4.26 -7.61
C HIS A 104 -2.98 3.90 -9.07
N GLU A 105 -4.19 3.50 -9.41
CA GLU A 105 -4.63 3.32 -10.79
C GLU A 105 -6.01 3.92 -10.97
N THR A 106 -6.18 4.63 -12.07
CA THR A 106 -7.42 5.29 -12.44
C THR A 106 -7.92 4.74 -13.77
N GLN A 107 -9.16 4.26 -13.77
CA GLN A 107 -9.91 3.95 -14.97
C GLN A 107 -10.81 5.14 -15.31
N ALA A 108 -10.61 5.68 -16.51
CA ALA A 108 -11.37 6.81 -17.00
C ALA A 108 -12.87 6.48 -17.11
N PRO A 109 -13.76 7.48 -16.99
CA PRO A 109 -15.18 7.33 -17.30
C PRO A 109 -15.41 6.72 -18.69
N GLU A 110 -16.38 5.81 -18.78
CA GLU A 110 -16.80 5.15 -20.04
C GLU A 110 -18.28 5.42 -20.32
N LEU A 111 -18.62 5.74 -21.56
CA LEU A 111 -20.02 5.86 -21.97
C LEU A 111 -20.60 4.46 -22.18
N LEU A 112 -21.35 3.99 -21.18
CA LEU A 112 -22.02 2.71 -21.22
C LEU A 112 -23.26 2.80 -22.11
N MET A 113 -23.41 1.85 -23.02
CA MET A 113 -24.58 1.70 -23.89
C MET A 113 -25.36 0.46 -23.46
N PHE A 114 -26.68 0.59 -23.34
CA PHE A 114 -27.56 -0.48 -22.87
C PHE A 114 -28.45 -1.00 -23.99
N SER A 115 -28.50 -2.32 -24.11
CA SER A 115 -29.49 -3.02 -24.95
C SER A 115 -30.91 -2.82 -24.40
N GLU A 116 -31.05 -2.85 -23.08
CA GLU A 116 -32.31 -2.73 -22.36
C GLU A 116 -32.10 -2.00 -21.02
N ILE A 117 -33.10 -1.21 -20.65
CA ILE A 117 -33.20 -0.59 -19.33
C ILE A 117 -34.45 -1.16 -18.66
N ILE A 118 -34.31 -1.60 -17.41
CA ILE A 118 -35.41 -2.12 -16.61
C ILE A 118 -35.49 -1.30 -15.33
N LEU A 119 -36.61 -0.60 -15.14
CA LEU A 119 -36.86 0.21 -13.95
C LEU A 119 -37.47 -0.62 -12.83
N GLU A 120 -37.01 -0.40 -11.59
CA GLU A 120 -37.61 -0.91 -10.35
C GLU A 120 -37.87 -2.43 -10.31
N GLN A 121 -37.12 -3.22 -11.08
CA GLN A 121 -37.25 -4.67 -11.09
C GLN A 121 -36.56 -5.28 -9.87
N SER A 122 -37.30 -6.12 -9.15
CA SER A 122 -36.73 -6.86 -8.02
C SER A 122 -35.69 -7.88 -8.47
N GLU A 123 -34.48 -7.73 -7.95
CA GLU A 123 -33.37 -8.67 -8.05
C GLU A 123 -33.13 -9.31 -6.68
N ARG A 124 -33.79 -10.45 -6.45
CA ARG A 124 -33.74 -11.19 -5.18
C ARG A 124 -34.16 -10.33 -3.97
N GLU A 125 -33.22 -9.82 -3.19
CA GLU A 125 -33.45 -9.04 -1.96
C GLU A 125 -33.21 -7.53 -2.14
N PHE A 126 -32.97 -7.11 -3.38
CA PHE A 126 -32.56 -5.77 -3.75
C PHE A 126 -33.41 -5.27 -4.93
N ILE A 127 -33.86 -4.01 -4.87
CA ILE A 127 -34.59 -3.37 -5.97
C ILE A 127 -33.76 -2.12 -6.33
N PRO A 128 -32.99 -2.16 -7.43
CA PRO A 128 -32.35 -0.96 -7.96
C PRO A 128 -33.37 -0.03 -8.59
N ASP A 129 -33.09 1.27 -8.60
CA ASP A 129 -33.88 2.25 -9.36
C ASP A 129 -33.86 1.92 -10.85
N VAL A 130 -32.68 1.60 -11.38
CA VAL A 130 -32.48 1.25 -12.79
C VAL A 130 -31.50 0.07 -12.89
N THR A 131 -31.88 -0.93 -13.69
CA THR A 131 -30.98 -1.98 -14.17
C THR A 131 -30.70 -1.77 -15.65
N GLY A 132 -29.44 -1.48 -16.00
CA GLY A 132 -29.01 -1.39 -17.39
C GLY A 132 -28.36 -2.69 -17.86
N LEU A 133 -28.88 -3.30 -18.92
CA LEU A 133 -28.29 -4.48 -19.56
C LEU A 133 -27.37 -4.04 -20.70
N ILE A 134 -26.06 -4.23 -20.55
CA ILE A 134 -25.09 -3.94 -21.62
C ILE A 134 -25.23 -4.99 -22.71
N ASP A 135 -25.29 -6.26 -22.30
CA ASP A 135 -25.58 -7.42 -23.15
C ASP A 135 -26.37 -8.49 -22.36
N HIS A 136 -26.47 -9.71 -22.90
CA HIS A 136 -27.20 -10.81 -22.26
C HIS A 136 -26.58 -11.34 -20.95
N GLN A 137 -25.35 -10.95 -20.61
CA GLN A 137 -24.59 -11.43 -19.45
C GLN A 137 -24.18 -10.31 -18.50
N GLN A 138 -23.97 -9.11 -19.02
CA GLN A 138 -23.47 -7.97 -18.26
C GLN A 138 -24.58 -6.97 -17.96
N LYS A 139 -24.70 -6.63 -16.68
CA LYS A 139 -25.64 -5.62 -16.19
C LYS A 139 -24.99 -4.69 -15.18
N VAL A 140 -25.55 -3.50 -15.05
CA VAL A 140 -25.13 -2.47 -14.09
C VAL A 140 -26.37 -1.96 -13.35
N PHE A 141 -26.24 -1.80 -12.04
CA PHE A 141 -27.25 -1.12 -11.22
C PHE A 141 -26.94 0.37 -11.11
N ILE A 142 -27.98 1.19 -11.19
CA ILE A 142 -27.86 2.64 -11.08
C ILE A 142 -28.91 3.09 -10.05
N GLU A 143 -28.45 3.76 -9.00
CA GLU A 143 -29.31 4.46 -8.03
C GLU A 143 -29.34 5.95 -8.35
N ILE A 144 -30.52 6.55 -8.22
CA ILE A 144 -30.69 7.98 -8.43
C ILE A 144 -30.98 8.62 -7.08
N VAL A 145 -30.00 9.38 -6.59
CA VAL A 145 -29.97 9.88 -5.21
C VAL A 145 -30.38 11.35 -5.16
N VAL A 146 -31.49 11.63 -4.46
CA VAL A 146 -32.02 13.00 -4.29
C VAL A 146 -31.64 13.61 -2.94
N THR A 147 -31.73 12.86 -1.84
CA THR A 147 -31.47 13.40 -0.49
C THR A 147 -30.70 12.48 0.44
N ASN A 148 -30.83 11.16 0.29
CA ASN A 148 -30.21 10.18 1.16
C ASN A 148 -29.24 9.30 0.38
N ASP A 149 -28.01 9.15 0.88
CA ASP A 149 -27.03 8.23 0.31
C ASP A 149 -27.53 6.77 0.28
N VAL A 150 -26.87 5.97 -0.57
CA VAL A 150 -27.11 4.53 -0.66
C VAL A 150 -26.79 3.87 0.69
N SER A 151 -27.77 3.20 1.29
CA SER A 151 -27.61 2.54 2.60
C SER A 151 -26.58 1.40 2.55
N GLU A 152 -25.88 1.17 3.65
CA GLU A 152 -24.90 0.08 3.80
C GLU A 152 -25.51 -1.32 3.57
N GLU A 153 -26.79 -1.51 3.89
CA GLU A 153 -27.53 -2.76 3.60
C GLU A 153 -27.61 -3.04 2.09
N LYS A 154 -27.84 -2.00 1.27
CA LYS A 154 -27.86 -2.11 -0.20
C LYS A 154 -26.48 -2.49 -0.72
N LEU A 155 -25.42 -1.86 -0.21
CA LEU A 155 -24.03 -2.16 -0.60
C LEU A 155 -23.69 -3.63 -0.37
N GLU A 156 -24.00 -4.17 0.81
CA GLU A 156 -23.71 -5.58 1.13
C GLU A 156 -24.50 -6.56 0.24
N LYS A 157 -25.74 -6.22 -0.14
CA LYS A 157 -26.53 -7.02 -1.09
C LYS A 157 -25.90 -7.02 -2.48
N VAL A 158 -25.45 -5.87 -2.96
CA VAL A 158 -24.84 -5.73 -4.28
C VAL A 158 -23.49 -6.45 -4.37
N LYS A 159 -22.64 -6.34 -3.33
CA LYS A 159 -21.39 -7.11 -3.24
C LYS A 159 -21.63 -8.61 -3.38
N ARG A 160 -22.66 -9.15 -2.72
CA ARG A 160 -23.04 -10.59 -2.83
C ARG A 160 -23.49 -10.99 -4.23
N LEU A 161 -24.08 -10.06 -4.98
CA LEU A 161 -24.49 -10.31 -6.37
C LEU A 161 -23.32 -10.20 -7.36
N GLY A 162 -22.23 -9.50 -6.99
CA GLY A 162 -21.07 -9.28 -7.85
C GLY A 162 -21.37 -8.39 -9.06
N VAL A 163 -22.44 -7.59 -8.98
CA VAL A 163 -22.91 -6.72 -10.07
C VAL A 163 -22.44 -5.28 -9.81
N PRO A 164 -21.79 -4.60 -10.77
CA PRO A 164 -21.39 -3.21 -10.59
C PRO A 164 -22.60 -2.30 -10.33
N MET A 165 -22.41 -1.33 -9.43
CA MET A 165 -23.44 -0.40 -9.02
C MET A 165 -22.86 1.01 -8.91
N MET A 166 -23.51 1.96 -9.55
CA MET A 166 -23.20 3.38 -9.44
C MET A 166 -24.36 4.16 -8.84
N ALA A 167 -24.06 5.31 -8.25
CA ALA A 167 -25.05 6.29 -7.82
C ALA A 167 -24.88 7.58 -8.62
N ILE A 168 -26.00 8.20 -9.00
CA ILE A 168 -26.06 9.53 -9.61
C ILE A 168 -26.75 10.46 -8.62
N TYR A 169 -26.09 11.57 -8.28
CA TYR A 169 -26.60 12.56 -7.34
C TYR A 169 -27.31 13.67 -8.11
N VAL A 170 -28.62 13.72 -7.95
CA VAL A 170 -29.49 14.61 -8.74
C VAL A 170 -30.09 15.75 -7.91
N SER A 171 -29.70 15.89 -6.65
CA SER A 171 -30.26 16.85 -5.69
C SER A 171 -30.19 18.32 -6.15
N GLU A 172 -29.21 18.67 -6.99
CA GLU A 172 -28.95 20.01 -7.49
C GLU A 172 -29.61 20.31 -8.84
N LEU A 173 -30.29 19.32 -9.44
CA LEU A 173 -30.95 19.49 -10.74
C LEU A 173 -32.20 20.36 -10.64
N ASP A 174 -32.31 21.31 -11.57
CA ASP A 174 -33.47 22.18 -11.70
C ASP A 174 -34.44 21.66 -12.77
N LEU A 175 -35.66 21.33 -12.35
CA LEU A 175 -36.75 20.87 -13.22
C LEU A 175 -37.32 21.96 -14.13
N MET A 176 -36.77 23.16 -14.08
CA MET A 176 -37.09 24.25 -15.00
C MET A 176 -36.10 24.38 -16.17
N GLU A 177 -34.98 23.66 -16.13
CA GLU A 177 -34.03 23.63 -17.25
C GLU A 177 -34.63 22.95 -18.49
N PRO A 178 -34.18 23.30 -19.71
CA PRO A 178 -34.57 22.61 -20.93
C PRO A 178 -34.21 21.12 -20.93
N LEU A 179 -34.98 20.31 -21.65
CA LEU A 179 -34.86 18.84 -21.61
C LEU A 179 -33.48 18.35 -22.03
N GLU A 180 -32.84 19.04 -22.98
CA GLU A 180 -31.49 18.73 -23.42
C GLU A 180 -30.45 18.93 -22.31
N SER A 181 -30.55 20.04 -21.57
CA SER A 181 -29.68 20.33 -20.41
C SER A 181 -29.89 19.31 -19.30
N LEU A 182 -31.15 19.05 -18.94
CA LEU A 182 -31.50 18.06 -17.93
C LEU A 182 -31.03 16.66 -18.32
N THR A 183 -31.17 16.30 -19.60
CA THR A 183 -30.67 15.03 -20.14
C THR A 183 -29.16 14.93 -20.02
N ALA A 184 -28.41 15.93 -20.48
CA ALA A 184 -26.95 15.93 -20.38
C ALA A 184 -26.49 15.85 -18.91
N SER A 185 -27.17 16.54 -18.01
CA SER A 185 -26.91 16.47 -16.58
C SER A 185 -27.09 15.06 -16.02
N VAL A 186 -28.22 14.40 -16.28
CA VAL A 186 -28.47 13.03 -15.79
C VAL A 186 -27.49 12.03 -16.42
N ILE A 187 -27.30 12.10 -17.73
CA ILE A 187 -26.50 11.11 -18.47
C ILE A 187 -25.00 11.28 -18.21
N GLU A 188 -24.49 12.50 -18.00
CA GLU A 188 -23.03 12.77 -18.08
C GLU A 188 -22.47 13.70 -17.00
N GLN A 189 -23.19 14.73 -16.56
CA GLN A 189 -22.58 15.82 -15.77
C GLN A 189 -22.84 15.75 -14.27
N ALA A 190 -23.97 15.20 -13.85
CA ALA A 190 -24.34 15.09 -12.43
C ALA A 190 -23.26 14.29 -11.66
N PRO A 191 -22.95 14.67 -10.41
CA PRO A 191 -21.98 13.95 -9.60
C PRO A 191 -22.35 12.47 -9.50
N ARG A 192 -21.35 11.60 -9.64
CA ARG A 192 -21.55 10.16 -9.71
C ARG A 192 -20.38 9.41 -9.12
N GLN A 193 -20.64 8.25 -8.55
CA GLN A 193 -19.60 7.39 -8.00
C GLN A 193 -19.96 5.91 -8.12
N TRP A 194 -18.94 5.07 -8.17
CA TRP A 194 -19.10 3.64 -8.02
C TRP A 194 -19.37 3.33 -6.55
N ILE A 195 -20.55 2.80 -6.27
CA ILE A 195 -20.89 2.27 -4.95
C ILE A 195 -20.21 0.91 -4.75
N TYR A 196 -20.17 0.12 -5.82
CA TYR A 196 -19.43 -1.12 -5.87
C TYR A 196 -19.04 -1.43 -7.33
N HIS A 197 -17.84 -1.95 -7.53
CA HIS A 197 -17.43 -2.49 -8.81
C HIS A 197 -16.55 -3.73 -8.58
N PRO A 198 -16.86 -4.90 -9.19
CA PRO A 198 -16.17 -6.16 -8.89
C PRO A 198 -14.68 -6.14 -9.25
N ILE A 199 -14.26 -5.23 -10.13
CA ILE A 199 -12.84 -5.05 -10.49
C ILE A 199 -12.01 -4.41 -9.38
N ILE A 200 -12.63 -3.71 -8.41
CA ILE A 200 -11.89 -2.96 -7.38
C ILE A 200 -10.98 -3.91 -6.59
N GLU A 201 -11.52 -5.03 -6.11
CA GLU A 201 -10.75 -6.03 -5.35
C GLU A 201 -9.56 -6.59 -6.16
N GLN A 202 -9.74 -6.77 -7.48
CA GLN A 202 -8.68 -7.26 -8.36
C GLN A 202 -7.58 -6.22 -8.57
N LEU A 203 -7.96 -4.94 -8.76
CA LEU A 203 -7.03 -3.83 -8.89
C LEU A 203 -6.27 -3.59 -7.59
N GLU A 204 -6.95 -3.60 -6.44
CA GLU A 204 -6.35 -3.47 -5.12
C GLU A 204 -5.31 -4.55 -4.87
N ALA A 205 -5.68 -5.82 -5.08
CA ALA A 205 -4.77 -6.95 -4.89
C ALA A 205 -3.54 -6.84 -5.79
N ARG A 206 -3.71 -6.44 -7.05
CA ARG A 206 -2.58 -6.26 -7.97
C ARG A 206 -1.68 -5.11 -7.53
N LEU A 207 -2.24 -3.92 -7.28
CA LEU A 207 -1.47 -2.75 -6.85
C LEU A 207 -0.72 -3.02 -5.54
N GLN A 208 -1.36 -3.72 -4.60
CA GLN A 208 -0.74 -4.12 -3.34
C GLN A 208 0.47 -5.03 -3.57
N ASN A 209 0.35 -6.07 -4.41
CA ASN A 209 1.46 -6.96 -4.73
C ASN A 209 2.61 -6.23 -5.44
N GLU A 210 2.30 -5.32 -6.36
CA GLU A 210 3.32 -4.52 -7.03
C GLU A 210 4.03 -3.56 -6.07
N LEU A 211 3.29 -2.92 -5.15
CA LEU A 211 3.86 -2.04 -4.13
C LEU A 211 4.73 -2.81 -3.14
N GLU A 212 4.26 -3.97 -2.67
CA GLU A 212 5.00 -4.85 -1.77
C GLU A 212 6.31 -5.30 -2.41
N PHE A 213 6.27 -5.67 -3.70
CA PHE A 213 7.47 -6.05 -4.46
C PHE A 213 8.48 -4.89 -4.51
N GLU A 214 8.05 -3.68 -4.87
CA GLU A 214 8.94 -2.51 -4.92
C GLU A 214 9.55 -2.17 -3.55
N ILE A 215 8.74 -2.20 -2.48
CA ILE A 215 9.21 -1.97 -1.11
C ILE A 215 10.19 -3.08 -0.69
N SER A 216 9.98 -4.33 -1.11
CA SER A 216 10.90 -5.42 -0.81
C SER A 216 12.31 -5.16 -1.37
N ILE A 217 12.40 -4.60 -2.58
CA ILE A 217 13.68 -4.23 -3.21
C ILE A 217 14.34 -3.08 -2.46
N ILE A 218 13.58 -2.07 -2.05
CA ILE A 218 14.08 -0.93 -1.26
C ILE A 218 14.61 -1.45 0.10
N ASN A 219 13.84 -2.30 0.77
CA ASN A 219 14.20 -2.91 2.04
C ASN A 219 15.46 -3.78 1.95
N GLU A 220 15.60 -4.59 0.90
CA GLU A 220 16.82 -5.37 0.68
C GLU A 220 18.04 -4.48 0.46
N ARG A 221 17.92 -3.42 -0.35
CA ARG A 221 19.01 -2.45 -0.55
C ARG A 221 19.45 -1.80 0.75
N MET A 222 18.51 -1.41 1.61
CA MET A 222 18.82 -0.87 2.92
C MET A 222 19.56 -1.88 3.80
N ARG A 223 19.12 -3.14 3.83
CA ARG A 223 19.82 -4.20 4.58
C ARG A 223 21.25 -4.41 4.10
N PHE A 224 21.47 -4.44 2.78
CA PHE A 224 22.81 -4.57 2.21
C PHE A 224 23.71 -3.39 2.57
N ALA A 225 23.21 -2.15 2.48
CA ALA A 225 23.97 -0.96 2.86
C ALA A 225 24.40 -0.98 4.34
N VAL A 226 23.52 -1.40 5.24
CA VAL A 226 23.84 -1.55 6.68
C VAL A 226 24.91 -2.62 6.90
N LEU A 227 24.84 -3.75 6.19
CA LEU A 227 25.85 -4.81 6.28
C LEU A 227 27.21 -4.35 5.75
N GLU A 228 27.25 -3.65 4.62
CA GLU A 228 28.49 -3.10 4.06
C GLU A 228 29.14 -2.06 5.00
N GLU A 229 28.36 -1.19 5.64
CA GLU A 229 28.89 -0.25 6.65
C GLU A 229 29.48 -0.99 7.86
N GLN A 230 28.82 -2.06 8.33
CA GLN A 230 29.33 -2.89 9.43
C GLN A 230 30.61 -3.64 9.03
N GLU A 231 30.68 -4.18 7.82
CA GLU A 231 31.89 -4.85 7.32
C GLU A 231 33.05 -3.87 7.09
N ALA A 232 32.79 -2.70 6.52
CA ALA A 232 33.79 -1.64 6.33
C ALA A 232 34.31 -1.10 7.66
N SER A 233 33.44 -1.02 8.68
CA SER A 233 33.83 -0.68 10.06
C SER A 233 34.72 -1.77 10.68
N ASN A 234 34.46 -3.05 10.39
CA ASN A 234 35.20 -4.18 10.94
C ASN A 234 36.50 -4.54 10.20
N GLN A 235 36.66 -4.20 8.92
CA GLN A 235 37.82 -4.63 8.11
C GLN A 235 39.05 -3.70 8.15
N ASN A 236 39.00 -2.53 8.81
CA ASN A 236 40.08 -1.54 8.74
C ASN A 236 40.96 -1.34 9.98
N THR A 237 40.87 -2.18 11.01
CA THR A 237 41.91 -2.23 12.05
C THR A 237 43.09 -3.08 11.55
N ARG A 238 43.96 -2.48 10.70
CA ARG A 238 45.32 -3.02 10.55
C ARG A 238 45.95 -3.06 11.94
N ILE A 239 46.27 -4.26 12.43
CA ILE A 239 47.04 -4.44 13.66
C ILE A 239 48.46 -3.90 13.40
N ALA A 240 48.67 -2.63 13.72
CA ALA A 240 49.97 -1.98 13.64
C ALA A 240 50.69 -2.15 14.99
N LEU A 241 51.56 -3.15 15.07
CA LEU A 241 52.41 -3.38 16.24
C LEU A 241 53.49 -2.29 16.32
N LYS A 242 53.65 -1.64 17.49
CA LYS A 242 54.83 -0.78 17.75
C LYS A 242 56.09 -1.65 17.87
N GLN A 243 57.26 -1.02 17.84
CA GLN A 243 58.54 -1.73 17.99
C GLN A 243 58.58 -2.49 19.32
N ASN A 244 58.84 -3.80 19.27
CA ASN A 244 58.80 -4.79 20.37
C ASN A 244 57.43 -5.31 20.83
N GLN A 245 56.32 -4.84 20.25
CA GLN A 245 55.00 -5.42 20.54
C GLN A 245 54.75 -6.71 19.77
N MET A 246 54.03 -7.63 20.40
CA MET A 246 53.63 -8.91 19.81
C MET A 246 52.13 -9.11 19.94
N LEU A 247 51.52 -9.84 19.00
CA LEU A 247 50.15 -10.30 19.15
C LEU A 247 50.18 -11.64 19.91
N LEU A 248 49.63 -11.63 21.12
CA LEU A 248 49.44 -12.82 21.95
C LEU A 248 48.15 -13.52 21.52
N LEU A 249 48.29 -14.77 21.07
CA LEU A 249 47.20 -15.57 20.52
C LEU A 249 46.54 -16.44 21.60
N GLY A 250 47.29 -16.82 22.64
CA GLY A 250 46.81 -17.65 23.74
C GLY A 250 47.95 -18.32 24.50
N TYR A 251 47.61 -19.21 25.42
CA TYR A 251 48.57 -19.93 26.25
C TYR A 251 48.09 -21.36 26.57
N ASN A 252 49.03 -22.21 26.97
CA ASN A 252 48.75 -23.56 27.43
C ASN A 252 49.70 -23.90 28.58
N SER A 253 49.17 -24.44 29.68
CA SER A 253 49.94 -24.89 30.83
C SER A 253 49.44 -26.26 31.27
N ALA A 254 50.34 -27.22 31.36
CA ALA A 254 49.99 -28.59 31.71
C ALA A 254 51.17 -29.34 32.32
N HIS A 255 50.87 -30.10 33.38
CA HIS A 255 51.78 -31.06 34.00
C HIS A 255 51.16 -32.47 34.03
N GLY A 256 51.99 -33.51 34.02
CA GLY A 256 51.51 -34.90 34.08
C GLY A 256 52.52 -35.93 33.59
N TYR A 257 52.06 -37.14 33.28
CA TYR A 257 52.91 -38.23 32.77
C TYR A 257 52.53 -38.60 31.34
N SER A 258 53.49 -38.53 30.40
CA SER A 258 53.30 -38.95 29.02
C SER A 258 53.53 -40.45 28.88
N ARG A 259 52.45 -41.23 28.73
CA ARG A 259 52.55 -42.68 28.46
C ARG A 259 53.33 -43.00 27.18
N LYS A 260 53.17 -42.19 26.13
CA LYS A 260 53.87 -42.35 24.84
C LYS A 260 55.37 -42.11 24.94
N LYS A 261 55.81 -41.15 25.76
CA LYS A 261 57.24 -40.80 25.95
C LYS A 261 57.83 -41.38 27.24
N ALA A 262 57.05 -42.16 27.99
CA ALA A 262 57.38 -42.75 29.29
C ALA A 262 58.06 -41.78 30.29
N ARG A 263 57.61 -40.52 30.34
CA ARG A 263 58.22 -39.48 31.20
C ARG A 263 57.21 -38.46 31.71
N ASN A 264 57.50 -37.86 32.86
CA ASN A 264 56.78 -36.67 33.33
C ASN A 264 57.01 -35.51 32.35
N PHE A 265 55.99 -34.67 32.17
CA PHE A 265 56.07 -33.40 31.50
C PHE A 265 55.47 -32.33 32.41
N ASP A 266 56.03 -31.14 32.30
CA ASP A 266 55.55 -29.95 32.96
C ASP A 266 55.95 -28.78 32.07
N PHE A 267 54.97 -28.04 31.55
CA PHE A 267 55.23 -26.92 30.66
C PHE A 267 54.14 -25.85 30.76
N SER A 268 54.60 -24.61 30.64
CA SER A 268 53.77 -23.42 30.52
C SER A 268 54.28 -22.64 29.31
N MET A 269 53.45 -22.55 28.27
CA MET A 269 53.80 -21.96 26.97
C MET A 269 52.79 -20.90 26.52
N LEU A 270 53.29 -19.75 26.09
CA LEU A 270 52.56 -18.71 25.36
C LEU A 270 52.70 -18.94 23.86
N HIS A 271 51.66 -18.59 23.10
CA HIS A 271 51.66 -18.59 21.65
C HIS A 271 51.55 -17.16 21.13
N VAL A 272 52.61 -16.68 20.48
CA VAL A 272 52.74 -15.30 20.02
C VAL A 272 53.10 -15.25 18.54
N THR A 273 52.81 -14.14 17.88
CA THR A 273 53.21 -13.92 16.48
C THR A 273 54.68 -13.50 16.38
N ASN A 274 55.45 -14.17 15.52
CA ASN A 274 56.82 -13.79 15.15
C ASN A 274 56.85 -13.41 13.64
N PRO A 275 57.42 -12.27 13.23
CA PRO A 275 57.48 -11.91 11.82
C PRO A 275 58.24 -12.98 11.00
N ILE A 276 57.68 -13.42 9.87
CA ILE A 276 58.36 -14.38 8.98
C ILE A 276 59.56 -13.67 8.35
N ARG A 277 60.77 -14.04 8.79
CA ARG A 277 62.03 -13.58 8.22
C ARG A 277 62.64 -14.73 7.44
N SER A 278 63.02 -14.48 6.20
CA SER A 278 63.66 -15.48 5.35
C SER A 278 64.88 -14.86 4.70
N ASN A 279 66.00 -15.57 4.78
CA ASN A 279 67.25 -15.15 4.16
C ASN A 279 67.54 -16.05 2.96
N SER A 280 67.97 -15.44 1.86
CA SER A 280 68.54 -16.18 0.72
C SER A 280 69.92 -16.71 1.09
N THR A 281 70.28 -17.87 0.55
CA THR A 281 71.62 -18.45 0.72
C THR A 281 72.28 -18.66 -0.65
N ALA A 282 73.54 -19.11 -0.67
CA ALA A 282 74.22 -19.46 -1.92
C ALA A 282 73.49 -20.57 -2.72
N ASN A 283 72.66 -21.38 -2.05
CA ASN A 283 72.00 -22.54 -2.63
C ASN A 283 70.51 -22.30 -3.00
N TYR A 284 69.90 -21.18 -2.59
CA TYR A 284 68.53 -20.81 -2.96
C TYR A 284 68.21 -19.33 -2.72
N THR A 285 67.27 -18.80 -3.51
CA THR A 285 66.77 -17.41 -3.38
C THR A 285 65.30 -17.41 -2.94
N VAL A 286 64.99 -16.65 -1.88
CA VAL A 286 63.62 -16.43 -1.42
C VAL A 286 62.89 -15.54 -2.43
N ARG A 287 61.72 -15.97 -2.91
CA ARG A 287 60.92 -15.23 -3.92
C ARG A 287 60.03 -14.14 -3.30
N ALA A 288 59.46 -14.43 -2.14
CA ALA A 288 58.65 -13.50 -1.34
C ALA A 288 58.51 -14.06 0.09
N ASN A 289 58.33 -13.18 1.07
CA ASN A 289 57.91 -13.50 2.43
C ASN A 289 56.98 -12.40 2.96
N GLY A 290 56.08 -12.75 3.86
CA GLY A 290 55.12 -11.81 4.46
C GLY A 290 54.32 -12.48 5.56
N GLY A 291 53.79 -11.67 6.48
CA GLY A 291 53.00 -12.16 7.62
C GLY A 291 53.84 -12.61 8.81
N TYR A 292 53.22 -13.41 9.68
CA TYR A 292 53.77 -13.86 10.96
C TYR A 292 53.61 -15.38 11.09
N GLU A 293 54.61 -16.03 11.67
CA GLU A 293 54.52 -17.42 12.14
C GLU A 293 54.16 -17.45 13.63
N VAL A 294 53.65 -18.58 14.11
CA VAL A 294 53.41 -18.78 15.54
C VAL A 294 54.70 -19.24 16.21
N GLN A 295 55.19 -18.43 17.14
CA GLN A 295 56.28 -18.79 18.03
C GLN A 295 55.71 -19.17 19.40
N SER A 296 56.30 -20.18 20.03
CA SER A 296 55.96 -20.54 21.40
C SER A 296 57.08 -20.17 22.37
N LEU A 297 56.71 -19.52 23.47
CA LEU A 297 57.64 -19.05 24.51
C LEU A 297 57.25 -19.67 25.85
N TYR A 298 58.23 -20.08 26.66
CA TYR A 298 57.93 -20.49 28.04
C TYR A 298 57.55 -19.27 28.87
N PHE A 299 56.70 -19.46 29.88
CA PHE A 299 56.33 -18.38 30.81
C PHE A 299 56.34 -18.88 32.26
N ASP A 300 56.51 -17.94 33.20
CA ASP A 300 56.45 -18.18 34.63
C ASP A 300 55.01 -18.39 35.10
N GLU A 301 54.71 -19.47 35.83
CA GLU A 301 53.36 -19.83 36.27
C GLU A 301 52.69 -18.74 37.12
N VAL A 302 53.47 -17.85 37.73
CA VAL A 302 52.98 -16.65 38.42
C VAL A 302 52.07 -15.79 37.52
N LEU A 303 52.21 -15.89 36.20
CA LEU A 303 51.41 -15.16 35.21
C LEU A 303 50.04 -15.81 34.89
N LEU A 304 49.78 -17.05 35.35
CA LEU A 304 48.52 -17.75 35.06
C LEU A 304 47.25 -16.98 35.47
N PRO A 305 47.17 -16.34 36.65
CA PRO A 305 45.99 -15.56 37.03
C PRO A 305 45.74 -14.38 36.08
N GLN A 306 46.80 -13.66 35.70
CA GLN A 306 46.71 -12.55 34.75
C GLN A 306 46.23 -13.05 33.38
N LEU A 307 46.82 -14.14 32.87
CA LEU A 307 46.47 -14.71 31.57
C LEU A 307 45.02 -15.21 31.49
N ALA A 308 44.47 -15.71 32.60
CA ALA A 308 43.09 -16.20 32.66
C ALA A 308 42.04 -15.08 32.54
N GLU A 309 42.40 -13.84 32.88
CA GLU A 309 41.52 -12.66 32.81
C GLU A 309 41.62 -11.90 31.48
N MET A 310 42.58 -12.26 30.62
CA MET A 310 42.83 -11.57 29.34
C MET A 310 41.92 -12.07 28.22
N ASN A 311 41.54 -11.15 27.32
CA ASN A 311 40.88 -11.49 26.06
C ASN A 311 41.92 -11.69 24.95
N PHE A 312 41.76 -12.74 24.13
CA PHE A 312 42.67 -13.08 23.04
C PHE A 312 41.96 -12.99 21.68
N PRO A 313 42.66 -12.59 20.60
CA PRO A 313 44.05 -12.15 20.57
C PRO A 313 44.21 -10.71 21.08
N CYS A 314 45.35 -10.40 21.71
CA CYS A 314 45.63 -9.05 22.22
C CYS A 314 47.08 -8.63 21.98
N ILE A 315 47.32 -7.32 21.91
CA ILE A 315 48.67 -6.75 21.73
C ILE A 315 49.33 -6.63 23.09
N VAL A 316 50.55 -7.15 23.21
CA VAL A 316 51.31 -7.18 24.47
C VAL A 316 52.77 -6.81 24.26
N ASP A 317 53.37 -6.31 25.33
CA ASP A 317 54.82 -6.21 25.54
C ASP A 317 55.24 -7.30 26.53
N LEU A 318 56.27 -8.08 26.16
CA LEU A 318 56.76 -9.21 26.93
C LEU A 318 58.15 -8.91 27.50
N SER A 319 58.30 -9.06 28.81
CA SER A 319 59.61 -9.12 29.47
C SER A 319 60.06 -10.56 29.56
N VAL A 320 61.36 -10.80 29.35
CA VAL A 320 61.94 -12.13 29.38
C VAL A 320 63.16 -12.18 30.27
N LYS A 321 63.30 -13.29 30.99
CA LYS A 321 64.48 -13.65 31.77
C LYS A 321 65.09 -14.96 31.28
N ALA A 322 66.39 -15.12 31.51
CA ALA A 322 67.05 -16.41 31.31
C ALA A 322 66.73 -17.33 32.49
N ALA A 323 66.28 -18.55 32.21
CA ALA A 323 66.03 -19.57 33.21
C ALA A 323 66.42 -20.96 32.67
N PHE A 324 66.39 -21.97 33.53
CA PHE A 324 66.58 -23.35 33.13
C PHE A 324 65.24 -24.08 33.13
N ILE A 325 64.81 -24.56 31.96
CA ILE A 325 63.62 -25.42 31.82
C ILE A 325 64.10 -26.83 31.51
N SER A 326 63.79 -27.78 32.39
CA SER A 326 64.24 -29.17 32.27
C SER A 326 65.76 -29.32 32.04
N GLY A 327 66.56 -28.51 32.75
CA GLY A 327 68.02 -28.54 32.69
C GLY A 327 68.65 -27.91 31.44
N ARG A 328 67.86 -27.24 30.59
CA ARG A 328 68.36 -26.50 29.42
C ARG A 328 68.14 -25.00 29.62
N PRO A 329 69.11 -24.15 29.23
CA PRO A 329 68.90 -22.71 29.23
C PRO A 329 67.77 -22.38 28.25
N ALA A 330 66.79 -21.63 28.73
CA ALA A 330 65.63 -21.20 27.98
C ALA A 330 65.27 -19.76 28.36
N THR A 331 64.67 -19.06 27.41
CA THR A 331 64.08 -17.74 27.65
C THR A 331 62.66 -17.94 28.16
N VAL A 332 62.36 -17.36 29.32
CA VAL A 332 61.06 -17.48 30.00
C VAL A 332 60.47 -16.09 30.17
N VAL A 333 59.21 -15.91 29.78
CA VAL A 333 58.45 -14.69 29.98
C VAL A 333 58.12 -14.56 31.47
N ASP A 334 58.49 -13.43 32.07
CA ASP A 334 58.31 -13.15 33.49
C ASP A 334 57.38 -11.97 33.79
N ALA A 335 57.03 -11.18 32.78
CA ALA A 335 55.97 -10.19 32.87
C ALA A 335 55.27 -9.95 31.51
N ILE A 336 53.97 -9.66 31.55
CA ILE A 336 53.14 -9.32 30.40
C ILE A 336 52.49 -7.97 30.67
N THR A 337 52.63 -7.02 29.74
CA THR A 337 51.92 -5.73 29.80
C THR A 337 51.02 -5.61 28.57
N THR A 338 49.72 -5.40 28.76
CA THR A 338 48.76 -5.15 27.68
C THR A 338 48.91 -3.72 27.18
N ALA A 339 48.98 -3.56 25.85
CA ALA A 339 49.13 -2.26 25.19
C ALA A 339 47.85 -1.42 25.18
#